data_AF-A0A1F3YQX7-F1
#
_entry.id   AF-A0A1F3YQX7-F1
#
_cell.length_a   1.000
_cell.length_b   1.000
_cell.length_c   1.000
_cell.angle_alpha   90.00
_cell.angle_beta   90.00
_cell.angle_gamma   90.00
#
_symmetry.space_group_name_H-M   'P 1'
#
loop_
_entity.id
_entity.type
_entity.pdbx_description
1 polymer ?
#
loop_
_entity_poly.entity_id
_entity_poly.type
_entity_poly.pdbx_seq_one_letter_code
_entity_poly.pdbx_strand_id
1 'polypeptide(L)'
;MRAALLVIAGLALVGFIAVSFILPQMAGTEAKEAAQALIAGADAPKQQVAAAAEKAGNLAGAGNNIKVASRSDPKFGELKWIVEANGAIRGWNEKNAIEISVTPNLKDGKVAWICRGYPNATMPAACGGRG
;
A
#
# COMPACT_ATOMS: atom_id res chain seq x y z
N MET A 1 -1.28 53.96 3.65
CA MET A 1 -1.40 52.90 4.69
C MET A 1 -2.47 51.86 4.37
N ARG A 2 -3.73 52.23 4.07
CA ARG A 2 -4.81 51.26 3.81
C ARG A 2 -4.60 50.38 2.57
N ALA A 3 -4.13 50.94 1.45
CA ALA A 3 -3.86 50.17 0.23
C ALA A 3 -2.74 49.12 0.42
N ALA A 4 -1.67 49.46 1.14
CA ALA A 4 -0.59 48.53 1.45
C ALA A 4 -1.06 47.38 2.35
N LEU A 5 -1.91 47.67 3.35
CA LEU A 5 -2.52 46.64 4.20
C LEU A 5 -3.43 45.70 3.41
N LEU A 6 -4.19 46.21 2.42
CA LEU A 6 -5.02 45.38 1.56
C LEU A 6 -4.20 44.47 0.63
N VAL A 7 -3.06 44.94 0.12
CA VAL A 7 -2.15 44.11 -0.68
C VAL A 7 -1.51 43.00 0.15
N ILE A 8 -1.07 43.31 1.38
CA ILE A 8 -0.49 42.32 2.29
C ILE A 8 -1.56 41.28 2.68
N ALA A 9 -2.77 41.72 3.00
CA ALA A 9 -3.88 40.83 3.30
C ALA A 9 -4.23 39.91 2.11
N GLY A 10 -4.21 40.45 0.88
CA GLY A 10 -4.40 39.67 -0.34
C GLY A 10 -3.33 38.59 -0.54
N LEU A 11 -2.05 38.95 -0.37
CA LEU A 11 -0.94 37.99 -0.49
C LEU A 11 -0.98 36.91 0.59
N ALA A 12 -1.30 37.28 1.83
CA ALA A 12 -1.47 36.32 2.93
C ALA A 12 -2.62 35.34 2.67
N LEU A 13 -3.75 35.83 2.11
CA LEU A 13 -4.89 35.00 1.75
C LEU A 13 -4.53 34.00 0.64
N VAL A 14 -3.80 34.44 -0.41
CA VAL A 14 -3.33 33.54 -1.47
C VAL A 14 -2.39 32.47 -0.92
N GLY A 15 -1.47 32.85 -0.03
CA GLY A 15 -0.59 31.90 0.65
C GLY A 15 -1.38 30.87 1.47
N PHE A 16 -2.39 31.30 2.23
CA PHE A 16 -3.24 30.41 3.01
C PHE A 16 -4.01 29.42 2.13
N ILE A 17 -4.59 29.89 1.01
CA ILE A 17 -5.32 29.06 0.05
C ILE A 17 -4.38 28.02 -0.58
N ALA A 18 -3.18 28.42 -1.01
CA ALA A 18 -2.21 27.49 -1.58
C ALA A 18 -1.87 26.35 -0.62
N VAL A 19 -1.62 26.66 0.67
CA VAL A 19 -1.32 25.65 1.70
C VAL A 19 -2.50 24.69 1.93
N SER A 20 -3.75 25.21 1.88
CA SER A 20 -4.95 24.39 2.10
C SER A 20 -5.20 23.38 0.98
N PHE A 21 -4.76 23.65 -0.25
CA PHE A 21 -4.89 22.71 -1.37
C PHE A 21 -3.68 21.80 -1.54
N ILE A 22 -2.47 22.27 -1.24
CA ILE A 22 -1.22 21.52 -1.49
C ILE A 22 -0.99 20.43 -0.43
N LEU A 23 -1.19 20.72 0.86
CA LEU A 23 -0.93 19.74 1.93
C LEU A 23 -1.79 18.47 1.82
N PRO A 24 -3.12 18.54 1.55
CA PRO A 24 -3.93 17.35 1.38
C PRO A 24 -3.54 16.53 0.14
N GLN A 25 -3.10 17.19 -0.94
CA GLN A 25 -2.62 16.49 -2.13
C GLN A 25 -1.34 15.69 -1.86
N MET A 26 -0.38 16.28 -1.14
CA MET A 26 0.85 15.57 -0.77
C MET A 26 0.59 14.37 0.14
N ALA A 27 -0.31 14.50 1.12
CA ALA A 27 -0.72 13.39 1.98
C ALA A 27 -1.36 12.24 1.17
N GLY A 28 -2.17 12.57 0.15
CA GLY A 28 -2.73 11.58 -0.76
C GLY A 28 -1.67 10.87 -1.62
N THR A 29 -0.64 11.59 -2.06
CA THR A 29 0.48 11.02 -2.83
C THR A 29 1.35 10.11 -1.98
N GLU A 30 1.70 10.51 -0.75
CA GLU A 30 2.47 9.67 0.18
C GLU A 30 1.76 8.35 0.49
N ALA A 31 0.45 8.39 0.73
CA ALA A 31 -0.32 7.18 0.98
C ALA A 31 -0.39 6.25 -0.25
N LYS A 32 -0.47 6.81 -1.47
CA LYS A 32 -0.40 6.01 -2.71
C LYS A 32 0.96 5.33 -2.88
N GLU A 33 2.04 6.05 -2.61
CA GLU A 33 3.39 5.50 -2.68
C GLU A 33 3.63 4.45 -1.59
N ALA A 34 3.14 4.67 -0.36
CA ALA A 34 3.18 3.70 0.72
C ALA A 34 2.41 2.42 0.35
N ALA A 35 1.24 2.54 -0.30
CA ALA A 35 0.49 1.40 -0.81
C ALA A 35 1.29 0.61 -1.86
N GLN A 36 1.94 1.29 -2.80
CA GLN A 36 2.81 0.64 -3.78
C GLN A 36 4.00 -0.07 -3.11
N ALA A 37 4.61 0.57 -2.11
CA ALA A 37 5.70 0.01 -1.33
C ALA A 37 5.29 -1.24 -0.54
N LEU A 38 4.06 -1.26 -0.01
CA LEU A 38 3.43 -2.41 0.63
C LEU A 38 3.21 -3.56 -0.36
N ILE A 39 2.67 -3.26 -1.54
CA ILE A 39 2.40 -4.26 -2.59
C ILE A 39 3.71 -4.88 -3.09
N ALA A 40 4.73 -4.06 -3.36
CA ALA A 40 6.03 -4.53 -3.80
C ALA A 40 6.72 -5.41 -2.74
N GLY A 41 6.54 -5.09 -1.45
CA GLY A 41 7.06 -5.92 -0.36
C GLY A 41 6.46 -7.33 -0.31
N ALA A 42 5.30 -7.56 -0.94
CA ALA A 42 4.70 -8.88 -1.03
C ALA A 42 5.31 -9.75 -2.14
N ASP A 43 6.18 -9.25 -3.03
CA ASP A 43 6.66 -10.03 -4.18
C ASP A 43 7.56 -11.21 -3.81
N ALA A 44 8.48 -11.03 -2.86
CA ALA A 44 9.31 -12.12 -2.36
C ALA A 44 8.50 -13.25 -1.70
N PRO A 45 7.58 -12.97 -0.74
CA PRO A 45 6.73 -14.03 -0.18
C PRO A 45 5.77 -14.63 -1.22
N LYS A 46 5.28 -13.86 -2.22
CA LYS A 46 4.49 -14.42 -3.33
C LYS A 46 5.25 -15.50 -4.09
N GLN A 47 6.52 -15.26 -4.41
CA GLN A 47 7.33 -16.25 -5.12
C GLN A 47 7.54 -17.53 -4.29
N GLN A 48 7.79 -17.39 -2.98
CA GLN A 48 7.97 -18.52 -2.07
C GLN A 48 6.67 -19.34 -1.93
N VAL A 49 5.52 -18.68 -1.73
CA VAL A 49 4.21 -19.34 -1.68
C VAL A 49 3.91 -20.04 -3.00
N ALA A 50 4.17 -19.38 -4.14
CA ALA A 50 3.93 -19.96 -5.46
C ALA A 50 4.77 -21.22 -5.67
N ALA A 51 6.07 -21.17 -5.36
CA ALA A 51 6.95 -22.32 -5.47
C ALA A 51 6.50 -23.50 -4.59
N ALA A 52 6.08 -23.22 -3.35
CA ALA A 52 5.57 -24.23 -2.44
C ALA A 52 4.25 -24.84 -2.95
N ALA A 53 3.31 -24.01 -3.38
CA ALA A 53 1.99 -24.43 -3.83
C ALA A 53 2.03 -25.18 -5.17
N GLU A 54 2.82 -24.72 -6.13
CA GLU A 54 2.99 -25.40 -7.43
C GLU A 54 3.68 -26.76 -7.25
N LYS A 55 4.67 -26.85 -6.34
CA LYS A 55 5.32 -28.12 -6.00
C LYS A 55 4.36 -29.09 -5.30
N ALA A 56 3.52 -28.60 -4.39
CA ALA A 56 2.60 -29.42 -3.62
C ALA A 56 1.27 -29.71 -4.34
N GLY A 57 0.97 -29.00 -5.44
CA GLY A 57 -0.30 -29.06 -6.14
C GLY A 57 -1.49 -28.54 -5.33
N ASN A 58 -1.26 -27.81 -4.24
CA ASN A 58 -2.31 -27.22 -3.40
C ASN A 58 -1.78 -26.02 -2.58
N LEU A 59 -2.68 -25.20 -2.02
CA LEU A 59 -2.32 -24.03 -1.20
C LEU A 59 -2.20 -24.32 0.30
N ALA A 60 -2.60 -25.51 0.75
CA ALA A 60 -2.63 -25.83 2.18
C ALA A 60 -1.20 -25.93 2.72
N GLY A 61 -0.85 -25.03 3.62
CA GLY A 61 0.50 -24.96 4.19
C GLY A 61 1.54 -24.30 3.28
N ALA A 62 1.15 -23.76 2.12
CA ALA A 62 2.07 -23.09 1.20
C ALA A 62 2.71 -21.83 1.82
N GLY A 63 2.07 -21.22 2.82
CA GLY A 63 2.63 -20.10 3.57
C GLY A 63 3.43 -20.48 4.81
N ASN A 64 3.47 -21.76 5.19
CA ASN A 64 4.12 -22.19 6.41
C ASN A 64 5.62 -21.89 6.35
N ASN A 65 6.15 -21.36 7.46
CA ASN A 65 7.55 -20.96 7.61
C ASN A 65 8.02 -19.81 6.71
N ILE A 66 7.14 -19.18 5.93
CA ILE A 66 7.47 -17.96 5.20
C ILE A 66 7.35 -16.78 6.16
N LYS A 67 8.50 -16.23 6.54
CA LYS A 67 8.57 -15.04 7.40
C LYS A 67 8.95 -13.84 6.55
N VAL A 68 8.23 -12.74 6.73
CA VAL A 68 8.52 -11.47 6.09
C VAL A 68 8.97 -10.50 7.17
N ALA A 69 10.17 -9.96 7.02
CA ALA A 69 10.66 -8.94 7.93
C ALA A 69 9.86 -7.65 7.73
N SER A 70 9.54 -6.98 8.83
CA SER A 70 9.01 -5.62 8.74
C SER A 70 10.10 -4.69 8.21
N ARG A 71 9.69 -3.71 7.41
CA ARG A 71 10.59 -2.73 6.80
C ARG A 71 10.27 -1.35 7.35
N SER A 72 11.25 -0.72 7.98
CA SER A 72 11.15 0.70 8.35
C SER A 72 11.52 1.56 7.16
N ASP A 73 10.67 2.53 6.84
CA ASP A 73 10.90 3.52 5.80
C ASP A 73 10.78 4.94 6.40
N PRO A 74 11.75 5.84 6.17
CA PRO A 74 11.72 7.18 6.75
C PRO A 74 10.54 8.03 6.24
N LYS A 75 10.05 7.75 5.03
CA LYS A 75 8.90 8.42 4.44
C LYS A 75 7.61 7.76 4.91
N PHE A 76 7.49 6.44 4.79
CA PHE A 76 6.20 5.76 5.00
C PHE A 76 5.98 5.24 6.42
N GLY A 77 7.00 5.25 7.28
CA GLY A 77 6.98 4.56 8.56
C GLY A 77 7.15 3.04 8.39
N GLU A 78 6.62 2.27 9.34
CA GLU A 78 6.79 0.82 9.33
C GLU A 78 5.82 0.14 8.34
N LEU A 79 6.36 -0.76 7.53
CA LEU A 79 5.63 -1.62 6.60
C LEU A 79 5.75 -3.05 7.13
N LYS A 80 4.61 -3.69 7.38
CA LYS A 80 4.54 -5.01 8.01
C LYS A 80 3.82 -5.98 7.10
N TRP A 81 4.20 -7.25 7.17
CA TRP A 81 3.51 -8.33 6.45
C TRP A 81 3.43 -9.60 7.29
N ILE A 82 2.40 -10.39 7.02
CA ILE A 82 2.23 -11.76 7.50
C ILE A 82 1.82 -12.64 6.35
N VAL A 83 2.31 -13.88 6.36
CA VAL A 83 1.90 -14.93 5.43
C VAL A 83 1.10 -15.96 6.22
N GLU A 84 -0.17 -16.13 5.83
CA GLU A 84 -1.06 -17.13 6.39
C GLU A 84 -0.72 -18.52 5.87
N ALA A 85 -1.15 -19.59 6.57
CA ALA A 85 -0.87 -20.96 6.18
C ALA A 85 -1.33 -21.32 4.76
N ASN A 86 -2.42 -20.72 4.28
CA ASN A 86 -2.94 -20.88 2.91
C ASN A 86 -2.15 -20.08 1.85
N GLY A 87 -1.09 -19.37 2.25
CA GLY A 87 -0.28 -18.52 1.38
C GLY A 87 -0.84 -17.11 1.14
N ALA A 88 -1.98 -16.73 1.75
CA ALA A 88 -2.46 -15.36 1.71
C ALA A 88 -1.49 -14.44 2.45
N ILE A 89 -1.18 -13.29 1.85
CA ILE A 89 -0.25 -12.32 2.40
C ILE A 89 -1.07 -11.09 2.79
N ARG A 90 -1.01 -10.71 4.06
CA ARG A 90 -1.55 -9.42 4.52
C ARG A 90 -0.40 -8.48 4.79
N GLY A 91 -0.55 -7.23 4.38
CA GLY A 91 0.41 -6.19 4.69
C GLY A 91 -0.30 -4.95 5.21
N TRP A 92 0.33 -4.23 6.13
CA TRP A 92 -0.24 -2.99 6.66
C TRP A 92 0.82 -1.93 6.93
N ASN A 93 0.36 -0.67 6.88
CA ASN A 93 1.13 0.52 7.21
C ASN A 93 0.27 1.40 8.12
N GLU A 94 0.64 1.46 9.39
CA GLU A 94 -0.15 2.14 10.42
C GLU A 94 -0.16 3.66 10.20
N LYS A 95 0.97 4.23 9.76
CA LYS A 95 1.12 5.68 9.52
C LYS A 95 0.07 6.23 8.55
N ASN A 96 -0.19 5.52 7.46
CA ASN A 96 -1.12 5.94 6.41
C ASN A 96 -2.47 5.21 6.46
N ALA A 97 -2.73 4.40 7.50
CA ALA A 97 -3.92 3.56 7.64
C ALA A 97 -4.19 2.67 6.41
N ILE A 98 -3.14 2.04 5.89
CA ILE A 98 -3.21 1.20 4.69
C ILE A 98 -3.17 -0.27 5.07
N GLU A 99 -4.01 -1.08 4.44
CA GLU A 99 -3.97 -2.54 4.49
C GLU A 99 -4.04 -3.11 3.07
N ILE A 100 -3.30 -4.18 2.81
CA ILE A 100 -3.41 -5.00 1.60
C ILE A 100 -3.60 -6.46 1.96
N SER A 101 -4.31 -7.17 1.09
CA SER A 101 -4.45 -8.62 1.08
C SER A 101 -4.13 -9.12 -0.32
N VAL A 102 -3.12 -9.98 -0.43
CA VAL A 102 -2.72 -10.65 -1.65
C VAL A 102 -3.02 -12.13 -1.46
N THR A 103 -4.06 -12.62 -2.14
CA THR A 103 -4.54 -14.00 -2.00
C THR A 103 -4.09 -14.84 -3.20
N PRO A 104 -3.43 -15.98 -2.99
CA PRO A 104 -3.10 -16.90 -4.07
C PRO A 104 -4.34 -17.70 -4.48
N ASN A 105 -4.39 -18.06 -5.74
CA ASN A 105 -5.34 -19.01 -6.30
C ASN A 105 -4.58 -19.99 -7.19
N LEU A 106 -4.60 -21.27 -6.86
CA LEU A 106 -3.95 -22.30 -7.67
C LEU A 106 -4.92 -22.79 -8.74
N LYS A 107 -4.60 -22.54 -10.00
CA LYS A 107 -5.39 -22.98 -11.15
C LYS A 107 -4.46 -23.59 -12.20
N ASP A 108 -4.79 -24.77 -12.70
CA ASP A 108 -4.02 -25.46 -13.74
C ASP A 108 -2.54 -25.65 -13.37
N GLY A 109 -2.26 -25.91 -12.09
CA GLY A 109 -0.89 -26.07 -11.58
C GLY A 109 -0.07 -24.77 -11.50
N LYS A 110 -0.70 -23.61 -11.68
CA LYS A 110 -0.07 -22.29 -11.60
C LYS A 110 -0.77 -21.39 -10.60
N VAL A 111 0.01 -20.60 -9.86
CA VAL A 111 -0.57 -19.66 -8.90
C VAL A 111 -0.87 -18.32 -9.58
N ALA A 112 -2.16 -17.97 -9.60
CA ALA A 112 -2.64 -16.63 -9.88
C ALA A 112 -2.81 -15.84 -8.57
N TRP A 113 -2.73 -14.52 -8.64
CA TRP A 113 -2.81 -13.65 -7.46
C TRP A 113 -3.95 -12.65 -7.59
N ILE A 114 -4.71 -12.51 -6.52
CA ILE A 114 -5.72 -11.46 -6.38
C ILE A 114 -5.23 -10.49 -5.31
N CYS A 115 -5.16 -9.20 -5.65
CA CYS A 115 -4.83 -8.15 -4.71
C CYS A 115 -6.07 -7.34 -4.35
N ARG A 116 -6.24 -7.04 -3.07
CA ARG A 116 -7.21 -6.07 -2.56
C ARG A 116 -6.50 -5.18 -1.55
N GLY A 117 -6.79 -3.89 -1.57
CA GLY A 117 -6.26 -2.98 -0.57
C GLY A 117 -7.27 -1.94 -0.13
N TYR A 118 -7.00 -1.38 1.04
CA TYR A 118 -7.76 -0.34 1.69
C TYR A 118 -6.82 0.77 2.16
N PRO A 119 -7.19 2.05 2.06
CA PRO A 119 -8.40 2.56 1.40
C PRO A 119 -8.30 2.51 -0.13
N ASN A 120 -9.44 2.29 -0.82
CA ASN A 120 -9.46 2.18 -2.28
C ASN A 120 -8.94 3.44 -3.01
N ALA A 121 -8.97 4.61 -2.37
CA ALA A 121 -8.50 5.86 -2.97
C ALA A 121 -6.97 5.93 -3.11
N THR A 122 -6.23 5.12 -2.35
CA THR A 122 -4.76 5.09 -2.37
C THR A 122 -4.21 3.88 -3.13
N MET A 123 -5.08 2.94 -3.50
CA MET A 123 -4.69 1.71 -4.18
C MET A 123 -4.58 1.87 -5.68
N PRO A 124 -3.69 1.13 -6.35
CA PRO A 124 -3.75 0.96 -7.79
C PRO A 124 -4.98 0.13 -8.19
N ALA A 125 -5.43 0.27 -9.44
CA ALA A 125 -6.58 -0.48 -9.97
C ALA A 125 -6.40 -2.01 -9.81
N ALA A 126 -5.19 -2.52 -9.97
CA ALA A 126 -4.85 -3.93 -9.80
C ALA A 126 -5.07 -4.46 -8.36
N CYS A 127 -5.20 -3.58 -7.37
CA CYS A 127 -5.48 -3.90 -5.97
C CYS A 127 -6.83 -3.35 -5.49
N GLY A 128 -7.78 -3.14 -6.41
CA GLY A 128 -9.14 -2.67 -6.08
C GLY A 128 -9.28 -1.16 -5.92
N GLY A 129 -8.26 -0.40 -6.34
CA GLY A 129 -8.32 1.06 -6.36
C GLY A 129 -9.31 1.59 -7.40
N ARG A 130 -9.91 2.74 -7.09
CA ARG A 130 -10.70 3.51 -8.08
C ARG A 130 -9.73 4.42 -8.83
N GLY A 131 -9.59 4.18 -10.14
CA GLY A 131 -8.80 5.03 -11.04
C GLY A 131 -9.33 6.45 -11.12
#